data_AF-A0A356R6S6-F1
#
_entry.id   AF-A0A356R6S6-F1
#
_cell.length_a   1.000
_cell.length_b   1.000
_cell.length_c   1.000
_cell.angle_alpha   90.00
_cell.angle_beta   90.00
_cell.angle_gamma   90.00
#
_symmetry.space_group_name_H-M   'P 1'
#
loop_
_entity.id
_entity.type
_entity.pdbx_description
1 polymer ?
#
loop_
_entity_poly.entity_id
_entity_poly.type
_entity_poly.pdbx_seq_one_letter_code
_entity_poly.pdbx_strand_id
1 'polypeptide(L)' 'GIAYGEPVDRMKHEPAVEIKGATYTELFVRRIEGNGWVAQCVVDV' A
#
# COMPACT_ATOMS: atom_id res chain seq x y z
N GLY A 1 10.82 -2.94 9.51
CA GLY A 1 10.51 -1.56 9.10
C GLY A 1 10.02 -0.79 10.30
N ILE A 2 10.16 0.53 10.29
CA ILE A 2 9.56 1.42 11.29
C ILE A 2 8.57 2.30 10.53
N ALA A 3 7.37 2.48 11.07
CA ALA A 3 6.36 3.37 10.52
C ALA A 3 6.10 4.52 11.50
N TYR A 4 5.87 5.72 10.97
CA TYR A 4 5.55 6.93 11.72
C TYR A 4 4.20 7.45 11.24
N GLY A 5 3.34 7.92 12.15
CA GLY A 5 2.00 8.42 11.84
C GLY A 5 1.29 9.03 13.04
N GLU A 6 0.00 9.33 12.87
CA GLU A 6 -0.90 9.88 13.89
C GLU A 6 -2.24 9.11 13.88
N PRO A 7 -3.07 9.20 14.93
CA PRO A 7 -4.43 8.66 14.88
C PRO A 7 -5.23 9.24 13.71
N VAL A 8 -6.06 8.42 13.08
CA VAL A 8 -6.91 8.84 11.96
C VAL A 8 -7.94 9.86 12.43
N ASP A 9 -8.00 11.01 11.75
CA ASP A 9 -9.01 12.05 11.88
C ASP A 9 -9.75 12.18 10.53
N ARG A 10 -11.03 11.82 10.52
CA ARG A 10 -11.84 11.79 9.29
C ARG A 10 -12.08 13.16 8.67
N MET A 11 -12.10 14.22 9.48
CA MET A 11 -12.29 15.59 8.99
C MET A 11 -11.02 16.16 8.38
N LYS A 12 -9.85 15.74 8.90
CA LYS A 12 -8.53 16.17 8.43
C LYS A 12 -8.01 15.33 7.26
N HIS A 13 -8.19 14.01 7.32
CA HIS A 13 -7.49 13.06 6.44
C HIS A 13 -8.32 12.57 5.26
N GLU A 14 -9.62 12.85 5.22
CA GLU A 14 -10.53 12.47 4.14
C GLU A 14 -10.35 11.02 3.63
N PRO A 15 -10.40 9.98 4.49
CA PRO A 15 -10.13 8.62 4.07
C PRO A 15 -11.13 8.14 3.01
N ALA A 16 -10.64 7.58 1.90
CA ALA A 16 -11.48 7.14 0.79
C ALA A 16 -12.23 5.83 1.09
N VAL A 17 -11.52 4.76 1.45
CA VAL A 17 -12.07 3.44 1.80
C VAL A 17 -11.11 2.70 2.73
N GLU A 18 -11.64 1.79 3.53
CA GLU A 18 -10.85 0.90 4.38
C GLU A 18 -10.22 -0.23 3.56
N ILE A 19 -8.98 -0.61 3.87
CA ILE A 19 -8.35 -1.80 3.28
C ILE A 19 -8.60 -2.99 4.21
N LYS A 20 -9.22 -4.04 3.68
CA LYS A 20 -9.57 -5.27 4.43
C LYS A 20 -8.42 -6.28 4.48
N GLY A 21 -7.58 -6.33 3.43
CA GLY A 21 -6.44 -7.24 3.40
C GLY A 21 -5.55 -7.08 2.18
N ALA A 22 -4.25 -7.35 2.35
CA ALA A 22 -3.32 -7.55 1.25
C ALA A 22 -3.47 -8.98 0.70
N THR A 23 -3.38 -9.14 -0.63
CA THR A 23 -3.61 -10.45 -1.27
C THR A 23 -2.42 -10.87 -2.13
N TYR A 24 -2.39 -12.15 -2.53
CA TYR A 24 -1.43 -12.66 -3.51
C TYR A 24 -1.83 -12.38 -4.97
N THR A 25 -3.02 -11.82 -5.20
CA THR A 25 -3.48 -11.44 -6.53
C THR A 25 -2.56 -10.37 -7.10
N GLU A 26 -1.98 -10.65 -8.26
CA GLU A 26 -0.95 -9.82 -8.92
C GLU A 26 0.24 -9.45 -8.02
N LEU A 27 0.58 -10.29 -7.02
CA LEU A 27 1.80 -10.07 -6.25
C LEU A 27 3.01 -10.14 -7.17
N PHE A 28 3.80 -9.08 -7.18
CA PHE A 28 4.94 -8.97 -8.06
C PHE A 28 6.04 -8.12 -7.45
N VAL A 29 7.26 -8.66 -7.46
CA VAL A 29 8.46 -7.97 -7.01
C VAL A 29 9.57 -8.22 -8.02
N ARG A 30 10.02 -7.19 -8.72
CA ARG A 30 11.12 -7.31 -9.70
C ARG A 30 12.00 -6.07 -9.77
N ARG A 31 13.20 -6.25 -10.31
CA ARG A 31 14.00 -5.14 -10.84
C ARG A 31 13.33 -4.60 -12.11
N ILE A 32 13.27 -3.29 -12.23
CA ILE A 32 12.85 -2.60 -13.47
C ILE A 32 14.07 -2.07 -14.21
N GLU A 33 13.89 -1.62 -15.45
CA GLU A 33 14.96 -1.01 -16.23
C GLU A 33 15.62 0.15 -15.44
N GLY A 34 16.95 0.16 -15.40
CA GLY A 34 17.74 1.01 -14.50
C GLY A 34 18.08 0.33 -13.17
N ASN A 35 18.23 1.13 -12.10
CA ASN A 35 18.60 0.63 -10.75
C ASN A 35 17.40 0.58 -9.79
N GLY A 36 16.19 0.39 -10.33
CA GLY A 36 14.94 0.43 -9.57
C GLY A 36 14.36 -0.95 -9.27
N TRP A 37 13.44 -0.98 -8.30
CA TRP A 37 12.58 -2.12 -8.01
C TRP A 37 11.11 -1.70 -8.05
N VAL A 38 10.25 -2.62 -8.47
CA VAL A 38 8.80 -2.51 -8.31
C VAL A 38 8.32 -3.58 -7.34
N ALA A 39 7.40 -3.20 -6.45
CA ALA A 39 6.63 -4.10 -5.60
C ALA A 39 5.16 -3.70 -5.72
N GLN A 40 4.29 -4.67 -6.00
CA GLN A 40 2.84 -4.46 -6.14
C GLN A 40 2.06 -5.67 -5.67
N CYS A 41 0.80 -5.45 -5.29
CA CYS A 41 -0.23 -6.47 -5.12
C CYS A 41 -1.61 -5.80 -5.20
N VAL A 42 -2.66 -6.60 -5.38
CA VAL A 42 -4.05 -6.14 -5.23
C VAL A 42 -4.44 -6.23 -3.75
N VAL A 43 -5.16 -5.22 -3.28
CA VAL A 43 -5.74 -5.16 -1.94
C VAL A 43 -7.26 -5.35 -2.00
N ASP A 44 -7.81 -6.04 -1.00
CA ASP A 44 -9.26 -6.10 -0.77
C ASP A 44 -9.71 -4.82 -0.05
N VAL A 45 -10.80 -4.21 -0.53
CA VAL A 45 -11.34 -2.92 -0.06
C VAL A 45 -12.79 -3.02 0.34
#